data_AF-X1CSD9-F1
#
_entry.id   AF-X1CSD9-F1
#
_cell.length_a   1.000
_cell.length_b   1.000
_cell.length_c   1.000
_cell.angle_alpha   90.00
_cell.angle_beta   90.00
_cell.angle_gamma   90.00
#
_symmetry.space_group_name_H-M   'P 1'
#
loop_
_entity.id
_entity.type
_entity.pdbx_description
1 polymer ?
#
loop_
_entity_poly.entity_id
_entity_poly.type
_entity_poly.pdbx_seq_one_letter_code
_entity_poly.pdbx_strand_id
1 'polypeptide(L)'
;SENGVKGVFNFIIRTYKFFANPDNTNKETEDPETLKILHQTIKKVENDIEGLKFNTAISQMMIFTNHCLKAGTVTRNTAETFAKLISPFAPHLAYDL
;
A
#
# COMPACT_ATOMS: atom_id res chain seq x y z
N SER A 1 -11.61 -13.47 -14.29
CA SER A 1 -12.72 -14.04 -13.50
C SER A 1 -13.32 -12.93 -12.66
N GLU A 2 -14.63 -12.92 -12.42
CA GLU A 2 -15.31 -11.90 -11.60
C GLU A 2 -14.69 -11.76 -10.20
N ASN A 3 -14.16 -12.85 -9.65
CA ASN A 3 -13.52 -12.89 -8.34
C ASN A 3 -12.21 -12.08 -8.27
N GLY A 4 -11.43 -12.03 -9.36
CA GLY A 4 -10.20 -11.24 -9.41
C GLY A 4 -10.48 -9.74 -9.34
N VAL A 5 -11.52 -9.27 -10.03
CA VAL A 5 -11.94 -7.87 -10.03
C VAL A 5 -12.44 -7.43 -8.65
N LYS A 6 -13.26 -8.27 -7.99
CA LYS A 6 -13.71 -8.02 -6.61
C LYS A 6 -12.55 -7.90 -5.62
N GLY A 7 -11.51 -8.72 -5.77
CA GLY A 7 -10.31 -8.67 -4.92
C GLY A 7 -9.57 -7.33 -4.99
N VAL A 8 -9.31 -6.85 -6.22
CA VAL A 8 -8.64 -5.57 -6.45
C VAL A 8 -9.49 -4.40 -5.95
N PHE A 9 -10.80 -4.42 -6.20
CA PHE A 9 -11.72 -3.38 -5.73
C PHE A 9 -11.73 -3.28 -4.19
N ASN A 10 -11.80 -4.42 -3.49
CA ASN A 10 -11.74 -4.45 -2.03
C ASN A 10 -10.41 -3.94 -1.48
N PHE A 11 -9.29 -4.23 -2.17
CA PHE A 11 -7.99 -3.68 -1.82
C PHE A 11 -7.98 -2.15 -1.91
N ILE A 12 -8.41 -1.59 -3.04
CA ILE A 12 -8.47 -0.13 -3.26
C ILE A 12 -9.29 0.54 -2.15
N ILE A 13 -10.47 0.01 -1.84
CA ILE A 13 -11.34 0.56 -0.76
C ILE A 13 -10.64 0.53 0.59
N ARG A 14 -9.97 -0.58 0.93
CA ARG A 14 -9.29 -0.73 2.22
C ARG A 14 -8.09 0.22 2.33
N THR A 15 -7.30 0.31 1.26
CA THR A 15 -6.19 1.27 1.16
C THR A 15 -6.69 2.68 1.37
N TYR A 16 -7.72 3.12 0.63
CA TYR A 16 -8.30 4.45 0.78
C TYR A 16 -8.76 4.70 2.23
N LYS A 17 -9.61 3.81 2.78
CA LYS A 17 -10.14 3.97 4.14
C LYS A 17 -9.05 4.06 5.21
N PHE A 18 -7.93 3.37 5.01
CA PHE A 18 -6.84 3.40 5.98
C PHE A 18 -5.98 4.65 5.81
N PHE A 19 -5.39 4.85 4.63
CA PHE A 19 -4.36 5.86 4.41
C PHE A 19 -4.92 7.28 4.25
N ALA A 20 -6.15 7.44 3.75
CA ALA A 20 -6.79 8.76 3.64
C ALA A 20 -7.32 9.30 4.98
N ASN A 21 -7.32 8.48 6.03
CA ASN A 21 -7.71 8.93 7.37
C ASN A 21 -6.49 9.53 8.11
N PRO A 22 -6.48 10.83 8.44
CA PRO A 22 -5.37 11.46 9.17
C PRO A 22 -5.08 10.81 10.53
N ASP A 23 -6.09 10.22 11.18
CA ASP A 23 -5.91 9.55 12.48
C ASP A 23 -5.10 8.26 12.37
N ASN A 24 -4.98 7.68 11.17
CA ASN A 24 -4.19 6.48 10.92
C ASN A 24 -2.76 6.79 10.47
N THR A 25 -2.46 8.05 10.13
CA THR A 25 -1.15 8.49 9.59
C THR A 25 -0.42 9.49 10.50
N ASN A 26 -0.86 9.58 11.76
CA ASN A 26 -0.38 10.54 12.75
C ASN A 26 0.72 10.00 13.68
N LYS A 27 1.27 8.81 13.41
CA LYS A 27 2.30 8.21 14.25
C LYS A 27 3.61 8.98 14.14
N GLU A 28 4.27 9.26 15.27
CA GLU A 28 5.54 10.00 15.29
C GLU A 28 6.74 9.18 14.81
N THR A 29 6.84 7.93 15.28
CA THR A 29 7.94 7.02 14.95
C THR A 29 7.39 5.70 14.42
N GLU A 30 8.00 5.20 13.35
CA GLU A 30 7.54 3.96 12.71
C GLU A 30 8.05 2.72 13.43
N ASP A 31 7.24 1.67 13.42
CA ASP A 31 7.66 0.37 13.92
C ASP A 31 8.73 -0.26 12.99
N PRO A 32 9.82 -0.84 13.53
CA PRO A 32 10.87 -1.47 12.71
C PRO A 32 10.34 -2.57 11.77
N GLU A 33 9.32 -3.34 12.18
CA GLU A 33 8.72 -4.35 11.32
C GLU A 33 7.91 -3.71 10.18
N THR A 34 7.16 -2.64 10.45
CA THR A 34 6.48 -1.87 9.40
C THR A 34 7.46 -1.31 8.38
N LEU A 35 8.58 -0.72 8.82
CA LEU A 35 9.63 -0.22 7.92
C LEU A 35 10.25 -1.34 7.08
N LYS A 36 10.53 -2.49 7.70
CA LYS A 36 11.08 -3.65 7.01
C LYS A 36 10.14 -4.15 5.93
N ILE A 37 8.85 -4.28 6.22
CA ILE A 37 7.84 -4.73 5.23
C ILE A 37 7.64 -3.66 4.15
N LEU A 38 7.69 -2.37 4.49
CA LEU A 38 7.67 -1.27 3.51
C LEU A 38 8.85 -1.39 2.54
N HIS A 39 10.09 -1.54 3.03
CA HIS A 39 11.28 -1.67 2.18
C HIS A 39 11.24 -2.93 1.30
N GLN A 40 10.75 -4.05 1.83
CA GLN A 40 10.51 -5.27 1.04
C GLN A 40 9.48 -5.02 -0.07
N THR A 41 8.43 -4.25 0.24
CA THR A 41 7.37 -3.88 -0.69
C THR A 41 7.89 -2.98 -1.80
N ILE A 42 8.67 -1.94 -1.48
CA ILE A 42 9.33 -1.06 -2.46
C ILE A 42 10.17 -1.91 -3.43
N LYS A 43 11.11 -2.69 -2.89
CA LYS A 43 12.01 -3.52 -3.70
C LYS A 43 11.24 -4.47 -4.60
N LYS A 44 10.22 -5.14 -4.07
CA LYS A 44 9.45 -6.10 -4.87
C LYS A 44 8.61 -5.42 -5.94
N VAL A 45 7.93 -4.32 -5.63
CA VAL A 45 7.10 -3.59 -6.60
C VAL A 45 7.95 -3.05 -7.74
N GLU A 46 9.13 -2.50 -7.43
CA GLU A 46 10.09 -2.03 -8.45
C GLU A 46 10.50 -3.15 -9.41
N ASN A 47 11.02 -4.28 -8.89
CA ASN A 47 11.40 -5.43 -9.71
C ASN A 47 10.22 -6.01 -10.51
N ASP A 48 9.02 -6.04 -9.91
CA ASP A 48 7.83 -6.56 -10.58
C ASP A 48 7.34 -5.62 -11.69
N ILE A 49 7.48 -4.29 -11.55
CA ILE A 49 7.16 -3.33 -12.62
C ILE A 49 8.13 -3.52 -13.80
N GLU A 50 9.44 -3.61 -13.54
CA GLU A 50 10.44 -3.85 -14.59
C GLU A 50 10.19 -5.17 -15.32
N GLY A 51 9.78 -6.20 -14.59
CA GLY A 51 9.42 -7.51 -15.14
C GLY A 51 8.02 -7.61 -15.72
N LEU A 52 7.24 -6.52 -15.78
CA LEU A 52 5.83 -6.47 -16.22
C LEU A 52 4.90 -7.43 -15.44
N LYS A 53 5.23 -7.72 -14.17
CA LYS A 53 4.50 -8.62 -13.26
C LYS A 53 3.53 -7.85 -12.36
N PHE A 54 2.62 -7.11 -12.96
CA PHE A 54 1.71 -6.20 -12.23
C PHE A 54 0.85 -6.89 -11.15
N ASN A 55 0.37 -8.11 -11.41
CA ASN A 55 -0.45 -8.84 -10.44
C ASN A 55 0.32 -9.17 -9.15
N THR A 56 1.62 -9.45 -9.24
CA THR A 56 2.44 -9.76 -8.06
C THR A 56 2.85 -8.50 -7.30
N ALA A 57 3.03 -7.37 -8.01
CA ALA A 57 3.22 -6.06 -7.39
C ALA A 57 1.97 -5.67 -6.57
N ILE A 58 0.77 -5.81 -7.15
CA ILE A 58 -0.50 -5.54 -6.46
C ILE A 58 -0.65 -6.46 -5.24
N SER A 59 -0.34 -7.75 -5.38
CA SER A 59 -0.40 -8.72 -4.27
C SER A 59 0.54 -8.33 -3.13
N GLN A 60 1.74 -7.82 -3.42
CA GLN A 60 2.65 -7.31 -2.40
C GLN A 60 2.10 -6.06 -1.70
N MET A 61 1.51 -5.13 -2.44
CA MET A 61 0.86 -3.94 -1.86
C MET A 61 -0.35 -4.31 -0.98
N MET A 62 -1.10 -5.36 -1.34
CA MET A 62 -2.18 -5.91 -0.51
C MET A 62 -1.64 -6.45 0.82
N ILE A 63 -0.50 -7.17 0.79
CA ILE A 63 0.16 -7.68 2.01
C ILE A 63 0.55 -6.51 2.93
N PHE A 64 1.19 -5.49 2.37
CA PHE A 64 1.59 -4.31 3.14
C PHE A 64 0.38 -3.56 3.73
N THR A 65 -0.69 -3.37 2.95
CA THR A 65 -1.92 -2.73 3.44
C THR A 65 -2.56 -3.53 4.59
N ASN A 66 -2.59 -4.86 4.49
CA ASN A 66 -3.10 -5.71 5.56
C ASN A 66 -2.23 -5.66 6.82
N HIS A 67 -0.91 -5.51 6.69
CA HIS A 67 -0.02 -5.26 7.82
C HIS A 67 -0.35 -3.93 8.50
N CYS A 68 -0.48 -2.85 7.75
CA CYS A 68 -0.82 -1.53 8.28
C CYS A 68 -2.17 -1.52 9.01
N LEU A 69 -3.18 -2.19 8.45
CA LEU A 69 -4.50 -2.37 9.08
C LEU A 69 -4.40 -3.06 10.45
N LYS A 70 -3.47 -4.00 10.62
CA LYS A 70 -3.23 -4.66 11.92
C LYS A 70 -2.43 -3.79 12.88
N ALA A 71 -1.48 -3.00 12.36
CA ALA A 71 -0.70 -2.06 13.15
C ALA A 71 -1.56 -0.88 13.66
N GLY A 72 -2.64 -0.56 12.97
CA GLY A 72 -3.62 0.47 13.36
C GLY A 72 -3.20 1.87 12.93
N THR A 73 -1.96 2.26 13.18
CA THR A 73 -1.41 3.56 12.76
C THR A 73 -0.01 3.42 12.17
N VAL A 74 0.31 4.31 11.23
CA VAL A 74 1.61 4.43 10.56
C VAL A 74 2.06 5.89 10.55
N THR A 75 3.32 6.13 10.22
CA THR A 75 3.81 7.50 10.03
C THR A 75 3.29 8.09 8.71
N ARG A 76 3.18 9.41 8.65
CA ARG A 76 2.88 10.12 7.39
C ARG A 76 3.86 9.77 6.28
N ASN A 77 5.14 9.65 6.58
CA ASN A 77 6.16 9.27 5.59
C ASN A 77 5.92 7.86 5.02
N THR A 78 5.47 6.91 5.84
CA THR A 78 5.06 5.57 5.39
C THR A 78 3.89 5.65 4.41
N ALA A 79 2.87 6.46 4.72
CA ALA A 79 1.70 6.66 3.85
C ALA A 79 2.08 7.30 2.51
N GLU A 80 2.86 8.39 2.53
CA GLU A 80 3.33 9.09 1.32
C GLU A 80 4.21 8.19 0.44
N THR A 81 5.05 7.36 1.06
CA THR A 81 5.86 6.38 0.32
C THR A 81 4.98 5.35 -0.35
N PHE A 82 3.96 4.84 0.34
CA PHE A 82 3.02 3.90 -0.24
C PHE A 82 2.18 4.52 -1.38
N ALA A 83 1.77 5.79 -1.25
CA ALA A 83 1.05 6.53 -2.30
C ALA A 83 1.88 6.60 -3.61
N LYS A 84 3.20 6.77 -3.50
CA LYS A 84 4.11 6.72 -4.66
C LYS A 84 4.14 5.34 -5.32
N LEU A 85 4.13 4.26 -4.53
CA LEU A 85 4.14 2.89 -5.06
C LEU A 85 2.85 2.52 -5.79
N ILE A 86 1.69 3.00 -5.31
CA ILE A 86 0.40 2.69 -5.92
C ILE A 86 0.09 3.58 -7.13
N SER A 87 0.73 4.74 -7.26
CA SER A 87 0.50 5.72 -8.33
C SER A 87 0.52 5.15 -9.76
N PRO A 88 1.46 4.26 -10.15
CA PRO A 88 1.46 3.64 -11.49
C PRO A 88 0.24 2.77 -11.78
N PHE A 89 -0.47 2.32 -10.74
CA PHE A 89 -1.62 1.40 -10.84
C PHE A 89 -2.96 2.11 -10.61
N ALA A 90 -2.99 3.09 -9.71
CA ALA A 90 -4.18 3.83 -9.32
C ALA A 90 -3.80 5.29 -8.98
N PRO A 91 -3.53 6.13 -10.00
CA PRO A 91 -3.03 7.49 -9.80
C PRO A 91 -4.04 8.38 -9.08
N HIS A 92 -5.34 8.21 -9.33
CA HIS A 92 -6.39 8.95 -8.61
C HIS A 92 -6.42 8.62 -7.12
N LEU A 93 -6.27 7.35 -6.75
CA LEU A 93 -6.17 6.96 -5.35
C LEU A 93 -4.93 7.58 -4.72
N ALA A 94 -3.77 7.48 -5.37
CA ALA A 94 -2.52 8.04 -4.86
C ALA A 94 -2.57 9.55 -4.59
N TYR A 95 -3.39 10.30 -5.31
CA TYR A 95 -3.60 11.73 -5.07
C TYR A 95 -4.44 12.01 -3.82
N ASP A 96 -5.38 11.12 -3.49
CA ASP A 96 -6.29 11.28 -2.36
C ASP A 96 -5.70 10.76 -1.02
N LEU A 97 -4.57 10.05 -1.07
CA LEU A 97 -3.83 9.53 0.10
C LEU A 97 -2.84 10.59 0.64
#